data_AF-A0A5J5BFJ4-F1
#
_entry.id   AF-A0A5J5BFJ4-F1
#
_cell.length_a   1.000
_cell.length_b   1.000
_cell.length_c   1.000
_cell.angle_alpha   90.00
_cell.angle_beta   90.00
_cell.angle_gamma   90.00
#
_symmetry.space_group_name_H-M   'P 1'
#
loop_
_entity.id
_entity.type
_entity.pdbx_description
1 polymer ?
#
loop_
_entity_poly.entity_id
_entity_poly.type
_entity_poly.pdbx_seq_one_letter_code
_entity_poly.pdbx_strand_id
1 'polypeptide(L)'
;MAKRLPRDMLINLLSLLQNSLAICCACSDPPEDAVVTMCGHVFCYQCVSDYLTGDDNTCPAPECKEQLGTDVVFSKATLKSCISDDLESNTSSSAEFVEKSIVLQNEYSSSKIKAVLQILQSHCISKSPNSELHSFVRCNGNSSYSEAYSESSHPGGSAAKHTTVDSDSQNEGPVKAIVFSQWTSMLDLVEISLNQSCLQYRRLDGTMTLNSRDRAVKEFNTDPEVTVMLMSLKAGNLGLNMVAASHVILLDLWWNPTTEDQAVDRAHRIGQTRPVTVSRITIKDTVEDRILALQEEKRKMVASAFGEDQGGGSGTRLTVEDLKYLFMV
;
A
#
# COMPACT_ATOMS: atom_id res chain seq x y z
N MET A 1 -15.35 9.01 -1.83
CA MET A 1 -16.69 9.39 -2.32
C MET A 1 -16.69 10.05 -3.70
N ALA A 2 -15.69 10.89 -4.05
CA ALA A 2 -15.63 11.56 -5.36
C ALA A 2 -15.78 10.62 -6.59
N LYS A 3 -15.16 9.43 -6.56
CA LYS A 3 -15.26 8.41 -7.64
C LYS A 3 -16.65 7.78 -7.83
N ARG A 4 -17.65 8.11 -6.99
CA ARG A 4 -19.05 7.63 -7.10
C ARG A 4 -20.03 8.71 -7.56
N LEU A 5 -19.57 9.94 -7.77
CA LEU A 5 -20.43 11.04 -8.22
C LEU A 5 -20.55 11.05 -9.76
N PRO A 6 -21.71 11.42 -10.32
CA PRO A 6 -21.87 11.60 -11.76
C PRO A 6 -20.86 12.62 -12.32
N ARG A 7 -20.34 12.36 -13.53
CA ARG A 7 -19.31 13.17 -14.17
C ARG A 7 -19.69 14.65 -14.30
N ASP A 8 -20.95 14.94 -14.64
CA ASP A 8 -21.46 16.31 -14.75
C ASP A 8 -21.36 17.05 -13.40
N MET A 9 -21.59 16.35 -12.30
CA MET A 9 -21.47 16.89 -10.95
C MET A 9 -20.00 17.19 -10.61
N LEU A 10 -19.07 16.29 -10.98
CA LEU A 10 -17.62 16.51 -10.78
C LEU A 10 -17.10 17.71 -11.60
N ILE A 11 -17.54 17.85 -12.84
CA ILE A 11 -17.18 18.98 -13.72
C ILE A 11 -17.73 20.28 -13.15
N ASN A 12 -18.99 20.29 -12.67
CA ASN A 12 -19.59 21.46 -12.04
C ASN A 12 -18.83 21.87 -10.77
N LEU A 13 -18.50 20.92 -9.89
CA LEU A 13 -17.70 21.19 -8.69
C LEU A 13 -16.29 21.70 -9.02
N LEU A 14 -15.67 21.17 -10.08
CA LEU A 14 -14.35 21.62 -10.51
C LEU A 14 -14.39 23.04 -11.10
N SER A 15 -15.44 23.36 -11.86
CA SER A 15 -15.68 24.70 -12.40
C SER A 15 -15.77 25.76 -11.29
N LEU A 16 -16.44 25.43 -10.18
CA LEU A 16 -16.52 26.30 -9.00
C LEU A 16 -15.16 26.62 -8.39
N LEU A 17 -14.23 25.65 -8.37
CA LEU A 17 -12.84 25.85 -7.90
C LEU A 17 -11.90 26.47 -8.96
N GLN A 18 -12.28 26.48 -10.23
CA GLN A 18 -11.52 27.09 -11.31
C GLN A 18 -11.91 28.55 -11.56
N ASN A 19 -13.04 28.99 -11.03
CA ASN A 19 -13.47 30.38 -11.10
C ASN A 19 -12.47 31.26 -10.34
N SER A 20 -11.80 32.17 -11.06
CA SER A 20 -10.81 33.09 -10.48
C SER A 20 -11.41 34.12 -9.52
N LEU A 21 -12.74 34.16 -9.42
CA LEU A 21 -13.50 35.01 -8.49
C LEU A 21 -14.09 34.22 -7.31
N ALA A 22 -13.68 32.97 -7.10
CA ALA A 22 -14.13 32.20 -5.95
C ALA A 22 -13.66 32.85 -4.63
N ILE A 23 -14.58 33.00 -3.68
CA ILE A 23 -14.34 33.56 -2.34
C ILE A 23 -14.73 32.48 -1.33
N CYS A 24 -13.92 32.33 -0.28
CA CYS A 24 -14.22 31.42 0.82
C CYS A 24 -15.50 31.86 1.54
N CYS A 25 -16.51 30.99 1.63
CA CYS A 25 -17.78 31.31 2.28
C CYS A 25 -17.67 31.49 3.81
N ALA A 26 -16.54 31.12 4.41
CA ALA A 26 -16.30 31.26 5.86
C ALA A 26 -15.52 32.53 6.21
N CYS A 27 -14.40 32.80 5.53
CA CYS A 27 -13.55 33.97 5.84
C CYS A 27 -13.77 35.17 4.90
N SER A 28 -14.55 35.03 3.83
CA SER A 28 -14.79 36.07 2.81
C SER A 28 -13.54 36.56 2.06
N ASP A 29 -12.44 35.79 2.11
CA ASP A 29 -11.19 36.05 1.39
C ASP A 29 -10.99 35.05 0.23
N PRO A 30 -10.09 35.34 -0.74
CA PRO A 30 -9.65 34.35 -1.71
C PRO A 30 -9.16 33.06 -1.02
N PRO A 31 -9.65 31.88 -1.42
CA PRO A 31 -9.41 30.66 -0.66
C PRO A 31 -7.97 30.14 -0.78
N GLU A 32 -7.31 29.95 0.35
CA GLU A 32 -6.06 29.17 0.46
C GLU A 32 -6.38 27.68 0.53
N ASP A 33 -5.69 26.87 -0.29
CA ASP A 33 -5.98 25.44 -0.47
C ASP A 33 -7.46 25.15 -0.71
N ALA A 34 -8.00 25.77 -1.75
CA ALA A 34 -9.43 25.79 -2.04
C ALA A 34 -10.06 24.39 -2.16
N VAL A 35 -11.13 24.19 -1.41
CA VAL A 35 -11.96 22.97 -1.42
C VAL A 35 -13.42 23.32 -1.63
N VAL A 36 -14.17 22.38 -2.22
CA VAL A 36 -15.61 22.50 -2.46
C VAL A 36 -16.37 21.37 -1.79
N THR A 37 -17.49 21.69 -1.15
CA THR A 37 -18.40 20.71 -0.55
C THR A 37 -19.37 20.14 -1.58
N MET A 38 -20.07 19.06 -1.25
CA MET A 38 -21.14 18.52 -2.11
C MET A 38 -22.29 19.51 -2.39
N CYS A 39 -22.55 20.43 -1.47
CA CYS A 39 -23.53 21.50 -1.66
C CYS A 39 -23.01 22.67 -2.53
N GLY A 40 -21.79 22.55 -3.09
CA GLY A 40 -21.23 23.50 -4.06
C GLY A 40 -20.58 24.75 -3.46
N HIS A 41 -20.36 24.78 -2.15
CA HIS A 41 -19.74 25.94 -1.49
C HIS A 41 -18.22 25.79 -1.42
N VAL A 42 -17.50 26.89 -1.67
CA VAL A 42 -16.04 26.95 -1.71
C VAL A 42 -15.50 27.51 -0.40
N PHE A 43 -14.47 26.87 0.15
CA PHE A 43 -13.83 27.26 1.39
C PHE A 43 -12.31 27.14 1.29
N CYS A 44 -11.59 27.81 2.20
CA CYS A 44 -10.23 27.41 2.55
C CYS A 44 -10.29 26.05 3.26
N TYR A 45 -9.28 25.19 3.05
CA TYR A 45 -9.23 23.89 3.72
C TYR A 45 -9.31 24.02 5.26
N GLN A 46 -8.57 24.97 5.84
CA GLN A 46 -8.57 25.17 7.29
C GLN A 46 -9.93 25.68 7.80
N CYS A 47 -10.56 26.63 7.11
CA CYS A 47 -11.85 27.18 7.53
C CYS A 47 -12.95 26.12 7.60
N VAL A 48 -12.98 25.17 6.67
CA VAL A 48 -13.96 24.08 6.70
C VAL A 48 -13.54 22.97 7.67
N SER A 49 -12.24 22.69 7.80
CA SER A 49 -11.71 21.71 8.76
C SER A 49 -12.06 22.09 10.19
N ASP A 50 -11.80 23.34 10.58
CA ASP A 50 -12.10 23.83 11.94
C ASP A 50 -13.61 23.73 12.26
N TYR A 51 -14.46 24.00 11.27
CA TYR A 51 -15.91 23.89 11.42
C TYR A 51 -16.40 22.44 11.54
N LEU A 52 -15.81 21.51 10.78
CA LEU A 52 -16.14 20.08 10.82
C LEU A 52 -15.64 19.36 12.08
N THR A 53 -14.70 19.95 12.82
CA THR A 53 -14.27 19.41 14.13
C THR A 53 -15.22 19.75 15.29
N GLY A 54 -16.25 20.56 15.06
CA GLY A 54 -17.32 20.85 16.03
C GLY A 54 -18.42 19.78 16.08
N ASP A 55 -19.42 19.98 16.95
CA ASP A 55 -20.54 19.04 17.15
C ASP A 55 -21.59 19.06 16.02
N ASP A 56 -21.57 20.09 15.15
CA ASP A 56 -22.55 20.29 14.09
C ASP A 56 -21.95 19.99 12.70
N ASN A 57 -22.31 18.83 12.13
CA ASN A 57 -21.95 18.39 10.78
C ASN A 57 -22.71 19.16 9.68
N THR A 58 -22.76 20.50 9.75
CA THR A 58 -23.52 21.35 8.81
C THR A 58 -22.58 22.18 7.96
N CYS A 59 -22.98 22.53 6.74
CA CYS A 59 -22.22 23.44 5.89
C CYS A 59 -22.00 24.81 6.57
N PRO A 60 -20.76 25.36 6.59
CA PRO A 60 -20.48 26.68 7.16
C PRO A 60 -21.01 27.87 6.34
N ALA A 61 -21.52 27.65 5.13
CA ALA A 61 -21.93 28.75 4.25
C ALA A 61 -23.22 29.44 4.75
N PRO A 62 -23.32 30.78 4.61
CA PRO A 62 -24.54 31.51 4.96
C PRO A 62 -25.75 30.93 4.21
N GLU A 63 -26.85 30.70 4.93
CA GLU A 63 -28.11 30.15 4.39
C GLU A 63 -28.07 28.68 3.91
N CYS A 64 -26.94 27.98 4.02
CA CYS A 64 -26.85 26.55 3.72
C CYS A 64 -27.11 25.70 4.98
N LYS A 65 -28.06 24.76 4.90
CA LYS A 65 -28.40 23.84 6.02
C LYS A 65 -28.12 22.37 5.70
N GLU A 66 -27.29 22.12 4.70
CA GLU A 66 -27.00 20.77 4.22
C GLU A 66 -25.99 20.09 5.14
N GLN A 67 -26.27 18.83 5.51
CA GLN A 67 -25.40 18.05 6.37
C GLN A 67 -24.18 17.56 5.59
N LEU A 68 -22.99 17.81 6.11
CA LEU A 68 -21.72 17.33 5.57
C LEU A 68 -21.34 16.03 6.27
N GLY A 69 -21.18 14.95 5.52
CA GLY A 69 -20.54 13.72 6.05
C GLY A 69 -19.04 13.94 6.31
N THR A 70 -18.44 13.04 7.09
CA THR A 70 -17.02 13.13 7.54
C THR A 70 -15.96 13.13 6.41
N ASP A 71 -16.34 12.90 5.13
CA ASP A 71 -15.43 12.78 3.98
C ASP A 71 -15.83 13.64 2.74
N VAL A 72 -16.43 14.82 2.94
CA VAL A 72 -17.28 15.49 1.91
C VAL A 72 -16.67 16.75 1.26
N VAL A 73 -15.41 17.08 1.55
CA VAL A 73 -14.72 18.19 0.87
C VAL A 73 -13.82 17.70 -0.26
N PHE A 74 -13.91 18.33 -1.43
CA PHE A 74 -13.15 17.97 -2.62
C PHE A 74 -12.18 19.08 -2.99
N SER A 75 -10.89 18.73 -3.12
CA SER A 75 -9.90 19.64 -3.69
C SER A 75 -9.95 19.62 -5.21
N LYS A 76 -9.38 20.66 -5.83
CA LYS A 76 -9.17 20.73 -7.28
C LYS A 76 -8.41 19.52 -7.82
N ALA A 77 -7.45 19.00 -7.05
CA ALA A 77 -6.67 17.83 -7.43
C ALA A 77 -7.52 16.54 -7.40
N THR A 78 -8.33 16.35 -6.36
CA THR A 78 -9.23 15.20 -6.22
C THR A 78 -10.25 15.15 -7.37
N LEU A 79 -10.86 16.29 -7.70
CA LEU A 79 -11.85 16.36 -8.78
C LEU A 79 -11.23 16.13 -10.16
N LYS A 80 -10.05 16.71 -10.43
CA LYS A 80 -9.33 16.46 -11.69
C LYS A 80 -8.94 15.00 -11.85
N SER A 81 -8.42 14.37 -10.81
CA SER A 81 -8.09 12.94 -10.84
C SER A 81 -9.31 12.07 -11.15
N CYS A 82 -10.49 12.41 -10.62
CA CYS A 82 -11.72 11.66 -10.90
C CYS A 82 -12.28 11.90 -12.32
N ILE A 83 -11.97 13.03 -12.96
CA ILE A 83 -12.41 13.35 -14.33
C ILE A 83 -11.43 12.79 -15.38
N SER A 84 -10.13 12.75 -15.07
CA SER A 84 -9.07 12.24 -15.95
C SER A 84 -9.10 10.72 -16.10
N ASP A 85 -9.64 9.97 -15.13
CA ASP A 85 -9.80 8.50 -15.20
C ASP A 85 -10.70 8.05 -16.40
N ASP A 86 -11.48 8.95 -17.02
CA ASP A 86 -12.37 8.65 -18.16
C ASP A 86 -11.86 9.10 -19.55
N LEU A 87 -10.73 9.82 -19.63
CA LEU A 87 -10.24 10.44 -20.87
C LEU A 87 -9.05 9.67 -21.49
N GLU A 88 -9.11 8.35 -21.48
CA GLU A 88 -8.34 7.51 -22.42
C GLU A 88 -9.25 6.86 -23.47
N SER A 89 -10.25 7.63 -23.94
CA SER A 89 -10.85 7.39 -25.24
C SER A 89 -10.94 8.70 -26.02
N ASN A 90 -10.04 8.80 -27.00
CA ASN A 90 -10.00 9.76 -28.10
C ASN A 90 -9.34 11.13 -27.89
N THR A 91 -8.43 11.39 -28.83
CA THR A 91 -7.89 12.64 -29.36
C THR A 91 -6.60 13.22 -28.75
N SER A 92 -5.58 13.15 -29.59
CA SER A 92 -4.25 13.75 -29.51
C SER A 92 -4.27 15.28 -29.61
N SER A 93 -3.81 15.97 -28.56
CA SER A 93 -3.02 17.22 -28.64
C SER A 93 -2.74 17.77 -27.23
N SER A 94 -1.54 18.34 -27.04
CA SER A 94 -1.04 19.13 -25.88
C SER A 94 -0.20 18.40 -24.81
N ALA A 95 1.05 18.11 -25.21
CA ALA A 95 2.11 17.54 -24.39
C ALA A 95 2.65 18.44 -23.25
N GLU A 96 1.97 19.55 -22.89
CA GLU A 96 2.45 20.49 -21.84
C GLU A 96 1.68 20.36 -20.51
N PHE A 97 0.50 19.72 -20.48
CA PHE A 97 -0.32 19.61 -19.26
C PHE A 97 -0.11 18.31 -18.46
N VAL A 98 0.40 17.26 -19.11
CA VAL A 98 0.67 15.95 -18.49
C VAL A 98 1.82 16.04 -17.47
N GLU A 99 2.78 16.94 -17.72
CA GLU A 99 3.98 17.09 -16.90
C GLU A 99 3.66 17.74 -15.53
N LYS A 100 2.67 18.63 -15.45
CA LYS A 100 2.32 19.34 -14.20
C LYS A 100 1.46 18.52 -13.21
N SER A 101 0.68 17.55 -13.68
CA SER A 101 -0.10 16.65 -12.80
C SER A 101 0.77 15.61 -12.11
N ILE A 102 1.86 15.17 -12.74
CA ILE A 102 2.88 14.30 -12.12
C ILE A 102 3.65 15.07 -11.03
N VAL A 103 3.88 16.36 -11.24
CA VAL A 103 4.66 17.22 -10.32
C VAL A 103 3.95 17.41 -8.96
N LEU A 104 2.62 17.54 -8.91
CA LEU A 104 1.89 17.79 -7.65
C LEU A 104 1.64 16.53 -6.80
N GLN A 105 1.53 15.33 -7.40
CA GLN A 105 1.46 14.08 -6.60
C GLN A 105 2.83 13.65 -6.07
N ASN A 106 3.92 14.18 -6.62
CA ASN A 106 5.27 13.96 -6.13
C ASN A 106 5.64 14.79 -4.89
N GLU A 107 4.87 15.83 -4.54
CA GLU A 107 5.22 16.75 -3.44
C GLU A 107 4.99 16.17 -2.04
N TYR A 108 4.13 15.15 -1.87
CA TYR A 108 3.87 14.50 -0.56
C TYR A 108 4.04 12.97 -0.58
N SER A 109 4.96 12.45 -1.39
CA SER A 109 5.30 11.03 -1.35
C SER A 109 6.36 10.75 -0.29
N SER A 110 5.95 10.05 0.76
CA SER A 110 6.81 9.57 1.86
C SER A 110 8.08 8.90 1.32
N SER A 111 9.25 9.28 1.85
CA SER A 111 10.54 8.69 1.48
C SER A 111 10.57 7.18 1.65
N LYS A 112 9.83 6.65 2.65
CA LYS A 112 9.71 5.22 2.87
C LYS A 112 8.92 4.54 1.76
N ILE A 113 7.77 5.11 1.38
CA ILE A 113 6.93 4.56 0.32
C ILE A 113 7.69 4.59 -1.02
N LYS A 114 8.39 5.68 -1.31
CA LYS A 114 9.31 5.77 -2.47
C LYS A 114 10.35 4.66 -2.48
N ALA A 115 11.02 4.42 -1.35
CA ALA A 115 12.00 3.34 -1.22
C ALA A 115 11.39 1.95 -1.43
N VAL A 116 10.20 1.70 -0.88
CA VAL A 116 9.47 0.44 -1.10
C VAL A 116 9.13 0.25 -2.58
N LEU A 117 8.57 1.26 -3.25
CA LEU A 117 8.27 1.19 -4.68
C LEU A 117 9.51 0.89 -5.51
N GLN A 118 10.63 1.55 -5.21
CA GLN A 118 11.88 1.32 -5.91
C GLN A 118 12.36 -0.14 -5.79
N ILE A 119 12.26 -0.73 -4.59
CA ILE A 119 12.58 -2.15 -4.36
C ILE A 119 11.62 -3.03 -5.15
N LEU A 120 10.31 -2.79 -5.05
CA LEU A 120 9.30 -3.59 -5.73
C LEU A 120 9.44 -3.53 -7.26
N GLN A 121 9.66 -2.35 -7.83
CA GLN A 121 9.84 -2.20 -9.28
C GLN A 121 11.13 -2.85 -9.78
N SER A 122 12.19 -2.85 -8.98
CA SER A 122 13.47 -3.46 -9.35
C SER A 122 13.42 -4.99 -9.34
N HIS A 123 12.56 -5.58 -8.50
CA HIS A 123 12.57 -7.02 -8.24
C HIS A 123 11.30 -7.75 -8.70
N CYS A 124 10.12 -7.13 -8.61
CA CYS A 124 8.83 -7.76 -8.87
C CYS A 124 8.30 -7.52 -10.29
N ILE A 125 8.84 -6.57 -11.05
CA ILE A 125 8.51 -6.38 -12.47
C ILE A 125 9.40 -7.31 -13.31
N SER A 126 8.79 -8.20 -14.08
CA SER A 126 9.53 -9.08 -14.98
C SER A 126 10.25 -8.26 -16.05
N LYS A 127 11.58 -8.44 -16.16
CA LYS A 127 12.30 -8.07 -17.38
C LYS A 127 11.95 -9.11 -18.46
N SER A 128 10.83 -8.96 -19.16
CA SER A 128 10.66 -9.66 -20.44
C SER A 128 11.42 -8.90 -21.53
N PRO A 129 12.34 -9.54 -22.28
CA PRO A 129 12.86 -8.96 -23.50
C PRO A 129 11.82 -9.16 -24.61
N ASN A 130 11.32 -8.05 -25.17
CA ASN A 130 10.39 -7.96 -26.30
C ASN A 130 8.99 -8.58 -26.13
N SER A 131 8.02 -7.72 -25.80
CA SER A 131 6.69 -7.80 -26.44
C SER A 131 6.24 -6.38 -26.76
N GLU A 132 6.17 -6.11 -28.05
CA GLU A 132 5.37 -5.02 -28.59
C GLU A 132 3.89 -5.20 -28.15
N LEU A 133 3.24 -4.05 -27.97
CA LEU A 133 1.81 -3.73 -28.08
C LEU A 133 0.75 -4.85 -27.94
N HIS A 134 -0.29 -4.50 -27.16
CA HIS A 134 -1.61 -5.14 -26.97
C HIS A 134 -1.74 -6.26 -25.92
N SER A 135 -2.17 -5.86 -24.72
CA SER A 135 -3.45 -6.32 -24.14
C SER A 135 -3.80 -5.52 -22.88
N PHE A 136 -4.54 -4.43 -23.06
CA PHE A 136 -5.31 -3.81 -21.97
C PHE A 136 -6.59 -4.62 -21.73
N VAL A 137 -7.04 -4.59 -20.46
CA VAL A 137 -8.29 -5.11 -19.89
C VAL A 137 -8.24 -6.52 -19.27
N ARG A 138 -8.00 -6.54 -17.94
CA ARG A 138 -8.95 -7.14 -16.99
C ARG A 138 -8.77 -6.57 -15.57
N CYS A 139 -9.56 -5.54 -15.24
CA CYS A 139 -9.85 -5.20 -13.85
C CYS A 139 -11.23 -5.78 -13.54
N ASN A 140 -11.28 -6.88 -12.78
CA ASN A 140 -12.55 -7.51 -12.41
C ASN A 140 -12.98 -7.09 -11.00
N GLY A 141 -14.15 -6.44 -10.94
CA GLY A 141 -15.02 -6.42 -9.78
C GLY A 141 -16.31 -7.19 -10.08
N ASN A 142 -16.58 -8.23 -9.29
CA ASN A 142 -17.84 -8.91 -8.99
C ASN A 142 -18.59 -9.79 -10.02
N SER A 143 -18.75 -11.06 -9.59
CA SER A 143 -19.97 -11.90 -9.55
C SER A 143 -20.25 -13.00 -10.61
N SER A 144 -20.62 -14.15 -10.05
CA SER A 144 -21.64 -15.17 -10.45
C SER A 144 -21.35 -16.24 -11.51
N TYR A 145 -21.47 -17.52 -11.04
CA TYR A 145 -21.85 -18.78 -11.73
C TYR A 145 -20.94 -19.24 -12.90
N SER A 146 -20.66 -20.51 -13.20
CA SER A 146 -21.29 -21.81 -12.93
C SER A 146 -20.24 -22.96 -12.98
N GLU A 147 -20.62 -24.12 -12.42
CA GLU A 147 -19.91 -25.41 -12.43
C GLU A 147 -19.68 -26.00 -13.84
N ALA A 148 -18.59 -26.75 -14.02
CA ALA A 148 -18.55 -27.97 -14.84
C ALA A 148 -17.28 -28.80 -14.57
N TYR A 149 -17.49 -30.10 -14.36
CA TYR A 149 -16.50 -31.18 -14.24
C TYR A 149 -15.85 -31.53 -15.59
N SER A 150 -14.61 -32.04 -15.61
CA SER A 150 -14.27 -33.41 -16.12
C SER A 150 -12.76 -33.69 -16.27
N GLU A 151 -12.45 -34.99 -16.27
CA GLU A 151 -11.21 -35.75 -16.05
C GLU A 151 -10.15 -35.80 -17.19
N SER A 152 -8.90 -36.07 -16.77
CA SER A 152 -7.85 -36.99 -17.32
C SER A 152 -7.42 -36.87 -18.81
N SER A 153 -6.15 -36.97 -19.21
CA SER A 153 -5.23 -38.12 -19.06
C SER A 153 -3.90 -37.86 -19.83
N HIS A 154 -2.80 -38.48 -19.37
CA HIS A 154 -1.48 -38.66 -20.04
C HIS A 154 -1.55 -39.71 -21.20
N PRO A 155 -0.47 -40.15 -21.95
CA PRO A 155 0.98 -40.05 -21.72
C PRO A 155 1.97 -39.99 -22.94
N GLY A 156 3.27 -39.75 -22.64
CA GLY A 156 4.39 -40.62 -23.08
C GLY A 156 5.29 -40.22 -24.28
N GLY A 157 6.62 -40.25 -24.08
CA GLY A 157 7.63 -40.43 -25.16
C GLY A 157 9.07 -39.93 -24.87
N SER A 158 10.01 -40.85 -24.62
CA SER A 158 11.46 -40.65 -24.37
C SER A 158 12.32 -40.38 -25.62
N ALA A 159 13.45 -39.66 -25.49
CA ALA A 159 14.78 -40.04 -26.00
C ALA A 159 15.88 -38.98 -25.69
N ALA A 160 17.11 -39.45 -25.47
CA ALA A 160 18.27 -38.71 -24.95
C ALA A 160 19.19 -38.08 -26.03
N LYS A 161 19.89 -36.97 -25.70
CA LYS A 161 21.36 -36.82 -25.81
C LYS A 161 21.89 -35.39 -25.51
N HIS A 162 23.05 -35.38 -24.86
CA HIS A 162 24.18 -34.45 -24.91
C HIS A 162 24.21 -33.17 -24.04
N THR A 163 25.19 -33.19 -23.14
CA THR A 163 25.79 -32.17 -22.30
C THR A 163 26.20 -30.89 -23.04
N THR A 164 25.72 -29.75 -22.55
CA THR A 164 26.45 -28.49 -22.45
C THR A 164 26.07 -27.82 -21.13
N VAL A 165 27.07 -27.59 -20.28
CA VAL A 165 26.93 -26.94 -18.99
C VAL A 165 26.83 -25.45 -19.24
N ASP A 166 25.61 -24.93 -19.22
CA ASP A 166 25.32 -23.52 -18.94
C ASP A 166 24.11 -23.56 -17.99
N SER A 167 24.27 -23.06 -16.78
CA SER A 167 23.29 -23.13 -15.69
C SER A 167 22.10 -22.21 -16.00
N ASP A 168 21.22 -22.72 -16.84
CA ASP A 168 20.02 -22.09 -17.35
C ASP A 168 19.05 -21.77 -16.19
N SER A 169 18.90 -20.49 -15.88
CA SER A 169 17.95 -19.97 -14.88
C SER A 169 16.55 -19.84 -15.49
N GLN A 170 16.07 -20.94 -16.09
CA GLN A 170 14.79 -21.00 -16.78
C GLN A 170 13.81 -21.93 -16.07
N ASN A 171 13.26 -21.47 -14.94
CA ASN A 171 11.89 -21.83 -14.51
C ASN A 171 11.41 -21.12 -13.24
N GLU A 172 12.07 -20.06 -12.81
CA GLU A 172 11.64 -19.34 -11.62
C GLU A 172 10.58 -18.30 -12.00
N GLY A 173 9.33 -18.52 -11.59
CA GLY A 173 8.22 -17.56 -11.71
C GLY A 173 8.53 -16.17 -11.12
N PRO A 174 7.59 -15.22 -11.17
CA PRO A 174 7.86 -13.84 -10.74
C PRO A 174 8.29 -13.76 -9.27
N VAL A 175 9.21 -12.85 -8.97
CA VAL A 175 9.63 -12.57 -7.59
C VAL A 175 8.48 -11.91 -6.85
N LYS A 176 8.13 -12.46 -5.69
CA LYS A 176 7.04 -11.94 -4.85
C LYS A 176 7.58 -11.35 -3.57
N ALA A 177 6.93 -10.28 -3.12
CA ALA A 177 7.30 -9.54 -1.92
C ALA A 177 6.15 -9.44 -0.91
N ILE A 178 6.49 -9.48 0.38
CA ILE A 178 5.57 -9.11 1.46
C ILE A 178 6.01 -7.76 2.02
N VAL A 179 5.10 -6.80 2.12
CA VAL A 179 5.32 -5.52 2.79
C VAL A 179 4.57 -5.54 4.11
N PHE A 180 5.31 -5.52 5.22
CA PHE A 180 4.76 -5.43 6.55
C PHE A 180 4.73 -3.99 7.06
N SER A 181 3.65 -3.66 7.78
CA SER A 181 3.53 -2.44 8.56
C SER A 181 2.77 -2.71 9.86
N GLN A 182 3.11 -2.03 10.96
CA GLN A 182 2.31 -2.08 12.17
C GLN A 182 1.03 -1.22 12.06
N TRP A 183 1.01 -0.25 11.13
CA TRP A 183 -0.07 0.71 10.91
C TRP A 183 -0.87 0.35 9.65
N THR A 184 -2.16 0.07 9.80
CA THR A 184 -3.05 -0.21 8.65
C THR A 184 -3.24 1.02 7.76
N SER A 185 -3.25 2.21 8.34
CA SER A 185 -3.29 3.48 7.60
C SER A 185 -2.07 3.68 6.69
N MET A 186 -0.89 3.22 7.12
CA MET A 186 0.30 3.24 6.27
C MET A 186 0.17 2.27 5.10
N LEU A 187 -0.48 1.11 5.29
CA LEU A 187 -0.80 0.19 4.19
C LEU A 187 -1.74 0.87 3.19
N ASP A 188 -2.76 1.60 3.66
CA ASP A 188 -3.67 2.36 2.78
C ASP A 188 -2.90 3.34 1.87
N LEU A 189 -1.86 4.00 2.38
CA LEU A 189 -1.01 4.89 1.59
C LEU A 189 -0.13 4.14 0.58
N VAL A 190 0.38 2.97 0.96
CA VAL A 190 1.14 2.11 0.04
C VAL A 190 0.24 1.60 -1.09
N GLU A 191 -1.01 1.25 -0.79
CA GLU A 191 -1.99 0.82 -1.81
C GLU A 191 -2.19 1.86 -2.91
N ILE A 192 -2.32 3.14 -2.55
CA ILE A 192 -2.42 4.24 -3.53
C ILE A 192 -1.24 4.20 -4.50
N SER A 193 -0.03 4.00 -3.96
CA SER A 193 1.20 3.99 -4.74
C SER A 193 1.37 2.74 -5.61
N LEU A 194 0.93 1.58 -5.12
CA LEU A 194 0.93 0.33 -5.89
C LEU A 194 -0.06 0.40 -7.05
N ASN A 195 -1.25 0.96 -6.82
CA ASN A 195 -2.27 1.17 -7.84
C ASN A 195 -1.76 2.10 -8.95
N GLN A 196 -1.10 3.20 -8.60
CA GLN A 196 -0.46 4.10 -9.57
C GLN A 196 0.65 3.43 -10.38
N SER A 197 1.33 2.44 -9.80
CA SER A 197 2.37 1.65 -10.47
C SER A 197 1.84 0.40 -11.18
N CYS A 198 0.52 0.21 -11.24
CA CYS A 198 -0.14 -0.97 -11.81
C CYS A 198 0.36 -2.32 -11.24
N LEU A 199 0.84 -2.34 -9.99
CA LEU A 199 1.31 -3.56 -9.33
C LEU A 199 0.14 -4.29 -8.68
N GLN A 200 -0.08 -5.54 -9.08
CA GLN A 200 -1.13 -6.37 -8.49
C GLN A 200 -0.71 -6.85 -7.10
N TYR A 201 -1.58 -6.58 -6.12
CA TYR A 201 -1.33 -6.92 -4.73
C TYR A 201 -2.54 -7.59 -4.07
N ARG A 202 -2.30 -8.20 -2.91
CA ARG A 202 -3.33 -8.55 -1.95
C ARG A 202 -3.02 -7.94 -0.60
N ARG A 203 -4.06 -7.75 0.21
CA ARG A 203 -3.97 -7.23 1.57
C ARG A 203 -4.35 -8.32 2.55
N LEU A 204 -3.70 -8.32 3.71
CA LEU A 204 -4.02 -9.16 4.85
C LEU A 204 -3.87 -8.39 6.15
N ASP A 205 -5.00 -8.01 6.76
CA ASP A 205 -5.04 -7.38 8.07
C ASP A 205 -6.16 -7.95 8.96
N GLY A 206 -6.28 -7.41 10.17
CA GLY A 206 -7.24 -7.88 11.16
C GLY A 206 -8.70 -7.56 10.85
N THR A 207 -9.00 -6.78 9.81
CA THR A 207 -10.38 -6.42 9.42
C THR A 207 -11.02 -7.44 8.49
N MET A 208 -10.22 -8.35 7.93
CA MET A 208 -10.69 -9.32 6.93
C MET A 208 -11.41 -10.52 7.55
N THR A 209 -12.42 -11.02 6.84
CA THR A 209 -13.06 -12.30 7.18
C THR A 209 -12.10 -13.47 6.89
N LEU A 210 -12.30 -14.60 7.59
CA LEU A 210 -11.47 -15.81 7.40
C LEU A 210 -11.44 -16.26 5.93
N ASN A 211 -12.59 -16.29 5.26
CA ASN A 211 -12.67 -16.67 3.84
C ASN A 211 -11.88 -15.70 2.94
N SER A 212 -12.01 -14.39 3.18
CA SER A 212 -11.26 -13.39 2.40
C SER A 212 -9.76 -13.52 2.62
N ARG A 213 -9.34 -13.80 3.86
CA ARG A 213 -7.95 -14.05 4.23
C ARG A 213 -7.39 -15.27 3.48
N ASP A 214 -8.08 -16.40 3.55
CA ASP A 214 -7.63 -17.65 2.93
C ASP A 214 -7.58 -17.52 1.39
N ARG A 215 -8.53 -16.80 0.80
CA ARG A 215 -8.49 -16.44 -0.62
C ARG A 215 -7.27 -15.58 -0.97
N ALA A 216 -6.99 -14.53 -0.21
CA ALA A 216 -5.83 -13.66 -0.44
C ALA A 216 -4.50 -14.44 -0.35
N VAL A 217 -4.37 -15.33 0.65
CA VAL A 217 -3.19 -16.22 0.79
C VAL A 217 -3.05 -17.16 -0.40
N LYS A 218 -4.16 -17.77 -0.84
CA LYS A 218 -4.16 -18.68 -1.98
C LYS A 218 -3.74 -17.96 -3.25
N GLU A 219 -4.39 -16.84 -3.56
CA GLU A 219 -4.09 -16.03 -4.75
C GLU A 219 -2.63 -15.57 -4.75
N PHE A 220 -2.11 -15.07 -3.62
CA PHE A 220 -0.70 -14.69 -3.53
C PHE A 220 0.27 -15.87 -3.75
N ASN A 221 -0.07 -17.09 -3.33
CA ASN A 221 0.80 -18.25 -3.56
C ASN A 221 0.71 -18.81 -4.99
N THR A 222 -0.46 -18.74 -5.63
CA THR A 222 -0.70 -19.45 -6.91
C THR A 222 -0.76 -18.56 -8.15
N ASP A 223 -1.21 -17.31 -8.01
CA ASP A 223 -1.42 -16.41 -9.16
C ASP A 223 -0.12 -15.65 -9.48
N PRO A 224 0.52 -15.85 -10.65
CA PRO A 224 1.76 -15.16 -10.99
C PRO A 224 1.60 -13.64 -11.11
N GLU A 225 0.40 -13.12 -11.39
CA GLU A 225 0.19 -11.67 -11.50
C GLU A 225 0.27 -10.99 -10.14
N VAL A 226 -0.20 -11.65 -9.07
CA VAL A 226 -0.14 -11.12 -7.70
C VAL A 226 1.29 -11.24 -7.16
N THR A 227 2.05 -10.16 -7.26
CA THR A 227 3.47 -10.10 -6.87
C THR A 227 3.70 -9.48 -5.50
N VAL A 228 2.72 -8.76 -4.93
CA VAL A 228 2.85 -8.08 -3.64
C VAL A 228 1.78 -8.51 -2.64
N MET A 229 2.18 -8.76 -1.40
CA MET A 229 1.27 -8.94 -0.26
C MET A 229 1.50 -7.82 0.75
N LEU A 230 0.48 -7.00 1.01
CA LEU A 230 0.46 -6.04 2.11
C LEU A 230 -0.06 -6.72 3.36
N MET A 231 0.70 -6.70 4.45
CA MET A 231 0.32 -7.39 5.68
C MET A 231 0.51 -6.53 6.92
N SER A 232 -0.49 -6.49 7.79
CA SER A 232 -0.28 -5.89 9.12
C SER A 232 0.65 -6.78 9.94
N LEU A 233 1.58 -6.21 10.69
CA LEU A 233 2.54 -7.00 11.49
C LEU A 233 1.83 -7.94 12.49
N LYS A 234 0.69 -7.49 13.05
CA LYS A 234 -0.17 -8.31 13.91
C LYS A 234 -0.73 -9.54 13.20
N ALA A 235 -1.13 -9.40 11.93
CA ALA A 235 -1.65 -10.51 11.16
C ALA A 235 -0.56 -11.52 10.73
N GLY A 236 0.73 -11.12 10.76
CA GLY A 236 1.87 -12.01 10.55
C GLY A 236 1.98 -13.14 11.58
N ASN A 237 1.39 -12.98 12.77
CA ASN A 237 1.45 -13.96 13.86
C ASN A 237 0.45 -15.12 13.72
N LEU A 238 -0.35 -15.16 12.64
CA LEU A 238 -1.45 -16.12 12.47
C LEU A 238 -1.03 -17.50 11.94
N GLY A 239 0.27 -17.82 11.88
CA GLY A 239 0.72 -19.15 11.46
C GLY A 239 0.77 -19.38 9.95
N LEU A 240 0.55 -18.34 9.14
CA LEU A 240 0.36 -18.44 7.69
C LEU A 240 1.61 -18.97 6.95
N ASN A 241 1.38 -19.60 5.79
CA ASN A 241 2.44 -20.05 4.88
C ASN A 241 2.54 -19.10 3.68
N MET A 242 3.67 -18.42 3.55
CA MET A 242 3.94 -17.42 2.51
C MET A 242 5.25 -17.72 1.76
N VAL A 243 5.61 -19.01 1.61
CA VAL A 243 6.83 -19.46 0.92
C VAL A 243 6.92 -19.01 -0.54
N ALA A 244 5.85 -18.50 -1.16
CA ALA A 244 5.95 -17.88 -2.48
C ALA A 244 6.73 -16.54 -2.47
N ALA A 245 6.85 -15.88 -1.32
CA ALA A 245 7.58 -14.63 -1.18
C ALA A 245 9.08 -14.84 -0.95
N SER A 246 9.91 -14.30 -1.84
CA SER A 246 11.37 -14.29 -1.68
C SER A 246 11.91 -12.93 -1.22
N HIS A 247 11.06 -11.91 -1.11
CA HIS A 247 11.39 -10.63 -0.50
C HIS A 247 10.43 -10.28 0.64
N VAL A 248 10.99 -9.81 1.75
CA VAL A 248 10.23 -9.29 2.88
C VAL A 248 10.68 -7.87 3.15
N ILE A 249 9.74 -6.93 3.17
CA ILE A 249 9.98 -5.51 3.39
C ILE A 249 9.28 -5.13 4.70
N LEU A 250 10.05 -4.67 5.68
CA LEU A 250 9.54 -4.12 6.93
C LEU A 250 9.52 -2.59 6.78
N LEU A 251 8.34 -2.03 6.57
CA LEU A 251 8.15 -0.59 6.29
C LEU A 251 8.40 0.29 7.52
N ASP A 252 8.13 -0.27 8.69
CA ASP A 252 8.32 0.36 9.99
C ASP A 252 8.81 -0.67 10.99
N LEU A 253 9.54 -0.18 11.99
CA LEU A 253 10.19 -1.01 13.01
C LEU A 253 9.24 -1.30 14.17
N TRP A 254 9.44 -2.45 14.79
CA TRP A 254 8.78 -2.84 16.02
C TRP A 254 9.80 -3.05 17.15
N TRP A 255 9.52 -2.61 18.37
CA TRP A 255 10.50 -2.71 19.47
C TRP A 255 10.83 -4.15 19.88
N ASN A 256 9.97 -5.12 19.58
CA ASN A 256 10.20 -6.53 19.89
C ASN A 256 10.76 -7.26 18.64
N PRO A 257 12.07 -7.55 18.59
CA PRO A 257 12.69 -8.18 17.41
C PRO A 257 12.08 -9.54 17.07
N THR A 258 11.65 -10.31 18.08
CA THR A 258 11.06 -11.64 17.88
C THR A 258 9.76 -11.59 17.08
N THR A 259 8.99 -10.50 17.18
CA THR A 259 7.77 -10.34 16.37
C THR A 259 8.09 -10.13 14.89
N GLU A 260 9.16 -9.37 14.58
CA GLU A 260 9.63 -9.22 13.20
C GLU A 260 10.18 -10.53 12.66
N ASP A 261 11.00 -11.22 13.45
CA ASP A 261 11.62 -12.49 13.05
C ASP A 261 10.54 -13.55 12.75
N GLN A 262 9.49 -13.64 13.58
CA GLN A 262 8.35 -14.53 13.33
C GLN A 262 7.53 -14.16 12.07
N ALA A 263 7.49 -12.87 11.71
CA ALA A 263 6.84 -12.42 10.48
C ALA A 263 7.68 -12.78 9.25
N VAL A 264 9.01 -12.64 9.33
CA VAL A 264 9.96 -13.08 8.29
C VAL A 264 9.89 -14.60 8.09
N ASP A 265 9.78 -15.37 9.16
CA ASP A 265 9.65 -16.84 9.14
C ASP A 265 8.40 -17.34 8.41
N ARG A 266 7.45 -16.47 8.06
CA ARG A 266 6.31 -16.84 7.18
C ARG A 266 6.76 -17.08 5.75
N ALA A 267 7.79 -16.37 5.30
CA ALA A 267 8.41 -16.49 3.99
C ALA A 267 9.67 -17.36 4.04
N HIS A 268 10.53 -17.16 5.04
CA HIS A 268 11.72 -17.97 5.30
C HIS A 268 11.32 -19.25 6.05
N ARG A 269 10.63 -20.15 5.32
CA ARG A 269 10.09 -21.40 5.86
C ARG A 269 10.44 -22.58 4.96
N ILE A 270 10.38 -23.78 5.54
CA ILE A 270 10.47 -25.04 4.78
C ILE A 270 9.42 -25.01 3.64
N GLY A 271 9.89 -25.20 2.41
CA GLY A 271 9.09 -25.07 1.18
C GLY A 271 9.47 -23.87 0.32
N GLN A 272 10.23 -22.91 0.85
CA GLN A 272 10.87 -21.87 0.05
C GLN A 272 12.04 -22.44 -0.75
N THR A 273 12.10 -22.12 -2.04
CA THR A 273 13.16 -22.56 -2.96
C THR A 273 14.16 -21.46 -3.30
N ARG A 274 13.83 -20.19 -3.03
CA ARG A 274 14.68 -19.03 -3.31
C ARG A 274 15.28 -18.42 -2.04
N PRO A 275 16.45 -17.77 -2.12
CA PRO A 275 16.95 -16.96 -1.02
C PRO A 275 15.93 -15.88 -0.61
N VAL A 276 15.61 -15.81 0.68
CA VAL A 276 14.72 -14.77 1.22
C VAL A 276 15.54 -13.55 1.60
N THR A 277 15.25 -12.42 0.96
CA THR A 277 15.87 -11.13 1.26
C THR A 277 14.97 -10.30 2.15
N VAL A 278 15.50 -9.77 3.26
CA VAL A 278 14.76 -8.93 4.21
C VAL A 278 15.29 -7.50 4.15
N SER A 279 14.43 -6.54 3.80
CA SER A 279 14.73 -5.11 3.77
C SER A 279 13.99 -4.40 4.91
N ARG A 280 14.73 -3.73 5.80
CA ARG A 280 14.15 -2.86 6.85
C ARG A 280 14.28 -1.41 6.41
N ILE A 281 13.14 -0.71 6.29
CA ILE A 281 13.11 0.69 5.84
C ILE A 281 13.16 1.61 7.06
N THR A 282 14.29 2.31 7.20
CA THR A 282 14.51 3.25 8.31
C THR A 282 14.91 4.63 7.81
N ILE A 283 14.60 5.65 8.61
CA ILE A 283 15.04 7.03 8.41
C ILE A 283 16.17 7.32 9.39
N LYS A 284 17.34 7.66 8.85
CA LYS A 284 18.52 8.04 9.63
C LYS A 284 18.26 9.28 10.47
N ASP A 285 18.97 9.36 11.59
CA ASP A 285 18.95 10.45 12.55
C ASP A 285 17.56 10.65 13.17
N THR A 286 16.81 9.56 13.34
CA THR A 286 15.48 9.57 13.98
C THR A 286 15.38 8.59 15.14
N VAL A 287 14.21 8.53 15.78
CA VAL A 287 13.90 7.50 16.79
C VAL A 287 14.10 6.08 16.27
N GLU A 288 14.03 5.85 14.97
CA GLU A 288 14.17 4.53 14.36
C GLU A 288 15.56 3.94 14.55
N ASP A 289 16.62 4.76 14.57
CA ASP A 289 17.97 4.30 14.88
C ASP A 289 18.08 3.79 16.32
N ARG A 290 17.40 4.46 17.25
CA ARG A 290 17.32 4.03 18.65
C ARG A 290 16.50 2.74 18.79
N ILE A 291 15.43 2.57 18.01
CA ILE A 291 14.67 1.33 17.97
C ILE A 291 15.55 0.17 17.46
N LEU A 292 16.36 0.38 16.42
CA LEU A 292 17.31 -0.64 15.94
C LEU A 292 18.33 -1.03 17.01
N ALA A 293 18.91 -0.04 17.71
CA ALA A 293 19.84 -0.29 18.81
C ALA A 293 19.17 -1.08 19.95
N LEU A 294 17.93 -0.72 20.31
CA LEU A 294 17.15 -1.42 21.32
C LEU A 294 16.84 -2.86 20.90
N GLN A 295 16.49 -3.10 19.64
CA GLN A 295 16.28 -4.45 19.12
C GLN A 295 17.55 -5.30 19.26
N GLU A 296 18.71 -4.73 18.93
CA GLU A 296 20.00 -5.44 19.03
C GLU A 296 20.34 -5.79 20.48
N GLU A 297 20.11 -4.87 21.41
CA GLU A 297 20.26 -5.13 22.84
C GLU A 297 19.33 -6.25 23.31
N LYS A 298 18.06 -6.22 22.88
CA LYS A 298 17.08 -7.27 23.21
C LYS A 298 17.46 -8.62 22.61
N ARG A 299 17.98 -8.66 21.37
CA ARG A 299 18.50 -9.90 20.76
C ARG A 299 19.67 -10.47 21.56
N LYS A 300 20.62 -9.62 21.98
CA LYS A 300 21.76 -10.03 22.83
C LYS A 300 21.31 -10.57 24.18
N MET A 301 20.37 -9.88 24.84
CA MET A 301 19.81 -10.31 26.12
C MET A 301 19.17 -11.69 26.00
N VAL A 302 18.32 -11.89 24.98
CA VAL A 302 17.67 -13.17 24.70
C VAL A 302 18.70 -14.26 24.41
N ALA A 303 19.70 -13.99 23.56
CA ALA A 303 20.77 -14.93 23.25
C ALA A 303 21.59 -15.33 24.50
N SER A 304 21.85 -14.38 25.41
CA SER A 304 22.54 -14.65 26.68
C SER A 304 21.69 -15.46 27.67
N ALA A 305 20.37 -15.27 27.68
CA ALA A 305 19.45 -15.99 28.57
C ALA A 305 19.28 -17.47 28.19
N PHE A 306 19.52 -17.84 26.93
CA PHE A 306 19.59 -19.24 26.52
C PHE A 306 20.92 -19.94 26.90
N GLY A 307 21.87 -19.19 27.50
CA GLY A 307 23.12 -19.72 28.05
C GLY A 307 23.11 -19.94 29.57
N GLU A 308 22.33 -19.17 30.34
CA GLU A 308 22.21 -19.30 31.80
C GLU A 308 20.78 -18.98 32.29
N ASP A 309 20.29 -19.84 33.18
CA ASP A 309 18.89 -20.11 33.52
C ASP A 309 18.18 -19.01 34.33
N GLN A 310 17.89 -17.83 33.74
CA GLN A 310 17.07 -16.79 34.39
C GLN A 310 15.95 -16.23 33.48
N GLY A 311 14.72 -16.69 33.74
CA GLY A 311 13.47 -15.91 33.62
C GLY A 311 13.10 -15.34 32.25
N GLY A 312 12.63 -16.19 31.33
CA GLY A 312 12.25 -15.86 29.94
C GLY A 312 11.03 -14.96 29.70
N GLY A 313 10.70 -14.04 30.62
CA GLY A 313 9.52 -13.16 30.50
C GLY A 313 9.81 -11.69 30.16
N SER A 314 11.00 -11.17 30.47
CA SER A 314 11.25 -9.71 30.49
C SER A 314 11.54 -9.08 29.12
N GLY A 315 12.17 -9.82 28.19
CA GLY A 315 12.68 -9.26 26.94
C GLY A 315 11.63 -8.83 25.89
N THR A 316 10.36 -9.22 26.06
CA THR A 316 9.30 -8.96 25.07
C THR A 316 8.55 -7.65 25.30
N ARG A 317 8.57 -7.11 26.52
CA ARG A 317 7.87 -5.86 26.88
C ARG A 317 8.80 -4.66 26.77
N LEU A 318 8.21 -3.49 26.57
CA LEU A 318 8.93 -2.22 26.63
C LEU A 318 8.98 -1.76 28.10
N THR A 319 10.17 -1.49 28.60
CA THR A 319 10.37 -1.00 29.98
C THR A 319 10.24 0.53 30.04
N VAL A 320 10.18 1.09 31.25
CA VAL A 320 10.20 2.56 31.42
C VAL A 320 11.55 3.11 30.98
N GLU A 321 12.63 2.39 31.26
CA GLU A 321 13.98 2.71 30.84
C GLU A 321 14.10 2.73 29.30
N ASP A 322 13.51 1.76 28.60
CA ASP A 322 13.45 1.73 27.14
C ASP A 322 12.75 2.98 26.59
N LEU A 323 11.63 3.40 27.21
CA LEU A 323 10.90 4.59 26.80
C LEU A 323 11.73 5.86 26.99
N LYS A 324 12.41 5.99 28.13
CA LYS A 324 13.33 7.11 28.39
C LYS A 324 14.44 7.17 27.37
N TYR A 325 15.02 6.01 27.03
CA TYR A 325 16.03 5.91 25.99
C TYR A 325 15.50 6.32 24.61
N LEU A 326 14.31 5.83 24.23
CA LEU A 326 13.70 6.12 22.93
C LEU A 326 13.33 7.59 22.76
N PHE A 327 12.88 8.28 23.80
CA PHE A 327 12.40 9.66 23.71
C PHE A 327 13.32 10.71 24.34
N MET A 328 14.44 10.28 24.95
CA MET A 328 15.41 11.15 25.63
C MET A 328 14.76 11.99 26.75
N VAL A 329 13.89 11.34 27.55
CA VAL A 329 13.12 11.95 28.65
C VAL A 329 13.45 11.30 29.98
#